data_AF-A0A961HCV1-F1
#
_entry.id   AF-A0A961HCV1-F1
#
_cell.length_a   1.000
_cell.length_b   1.000
_cell.length_c   1.000
_cell.angle_alpha   90.00
_cell.angle_beta   90.00
_cell.angle_gamma   90.00
#
_symmetry.space_group_name_H-M   'P 1'
#
loop_
_entity.id
_entity.type
_entity.pdbx_description
1 polymer ?
#
loop_
_entity_poly.entity_id
_entity_poly.type
_entity_poly.pdbx_seq_one_letter_code
_entity_poly.pdbx_strand_id
1 'polypeptide(L)'
;QWMLQPDGQIADWVGLPYQGKTLLEGINVVFVDSTATSARLSARNLNVWMRRAAFGAWPFSSTGYQGIIGDTTYSQEPTGANEAYRDAFFLLTNSHGRAFGPYPNPSGPGYVWIGAWSKENLDIANLTHGHESFNEARDALLTAMVDKGATNLGYIDMANTYNTADYSTGDSDGMAIVLGLDLPIGVSRPYRSAPPQTAA
;
A
#
# COMPACT_ATOMS: atom_id res chain seq x y z
N GLN A 1 8.51 -2.81 9.62
CA GLN A 1 8.82 -4.21 9.19
C GLN A 1 7.55 -4.97 8.84
N TRP A 2 6.52 -4.92 9.69
CA TRP A 2 5.29 -5.70 9.54
C TRP A 2 4.07 -4.82 9.34
N MET A 3 3.09 -5.33 8.59
CA MET A 3 1.70 -4.92 8.75
C MET A 3 1.13 -5.62 10.00
N LEU A 4 0.28 -4.91 10.74
CA LEU A 4 -0.32 -5.40 11.97
C LEU A 4 -1.84 -5.47 11.85
N GLN A 5 -2.42 -6.45 12.52
CA GLN A 5 -3.86 -6.56 12.74
C GLN A 5 -4.34 -5.51 13.76
N PRO A 6 -5.66 -5.28 13.89
CA PRO A 6 -6.20 -4.34 14.88
C PRO A 6 -5.81 -4.64 16.33
N ASP A 7 -5.48 -5.91 16.64
CA ASP A 7 -5.03 -6.35 17.97
C ASP A 7 -3.50 -6.22 18.19
N GLY A 8 -2.77 -5.72 17.18
CA GLY A 8 -1.33 -5.50 17.22
C GLY A 8 -0.48 -6.73 16.87
N GLN A 9 -1.08 -7.88 16.56
CA GLN A 9 -0.34 -9.03 16.05
C GLN A 9 0.14 -8.78 14.62
N ILE A 10 1.17 -9.50 14.18
CA ILE A 10 1.58 -9.49 12.77
C ILE A 10 0.37 -9.94 11.94
N ALA A 11 0.06 -9.17 10.89
CA ALA A 11 -0.98 -9.55 9.95
C ALA A 11 -0.60 -10.87 9.30
N ASP A 12 -1.53 -11.82 9.38
CA ASP A 12 -1.57 -12.94 8.46
C ASP A 12 -2.55 -12.59 7.33
N TRP A 13 -2.37 -13.24 6.18
CA TRP A 13 -3.17 -13.00 4.98
C TRP A 13 -4.60 -13.52 5.19
N VAL A 14 -5.37 -12.78 6.00
CA VAL A 14 -6.73 -13.07 6.51
C VAL A 14 -6.91 -14.48 7.10
N GLY A 15 -5.86 -15.03 7.70
CA GLY A 15 -5.82 -16.38 8.25
C GLY A 15 -5.80 -17.51 7.21
N LEU A 16 -5.69 -17.20 5.92
CA LEU A 16 -5.66 -18.21 4.86
C LEU A 16 -4.26 -18.83 4.73
N PRO A 17 -4.14 -20.16 4.69
CA PRO A 17 -2.85 -20.83 4.66
C PRO A 17 -2.19 -20.73 3.28
N TYR A 18 -0.86 -20.60 3.28
CA TYR A 18 -0.03 -20.68 2.08
C TYR A 18 0.91 -21.88 2.21
N GLN A 19 0.75 -22.87 1.32
CA GLN A 19 1.52 -24.12 1.35
C GLN A 19 1.55 -24.81 2.73
N GLY A 20 0.42 -24.77 3.44
CA GLY A 20 0.27 -25.38 4.77
C GLY A 20 0.84 -24.55 5.94
N LYS A 21 1.24 -23.30 5.70
CA LYS A 21 1.80 -22.39 6.71
C LYS A 21 0.95 -21.13 6.84
N THR A 22 1.05 -20.45 7.97
CA THR A 22 0.53 -19.08 8.14
C THR A 22 1.34 -18.12 7.29
N LEU A 23 0.68 -17.39 6.39
CA LEU A 23 1.31 -16.40 5.52
C LEU A 23 1.33 -15.04 6.20
N LEU A 24 2.51 -14.56 6.60
CA LEU A 24 2.70 -13.27 7.26
C LEU A 24 2.88 -12.14 6.23
N GLU A 25 2.27 -10.99 6.50
CA GLU A 25 2.32 -9.82 5.61
C GLU A 25 3.37 -8.79 6.07
N GLY A 26 4.47 -8.73 5.32
CA GLY A 26 5.55 -7.77 5.52
C GLY A 26 5.31 -6.43 4.83
N ILE A 27 5.91 -5.37 5.37
CA ILE A 27 6.08 -4.11 4.65
C ILE A 27 7.04 -4.34 3.47
N ASN A 28 6.60 -4.02 2.26
CA ASN A 28 7.38 -4.17 1.02
C ASN A 28 7.41 -2.87 0.18
N VAL A 29 6.89 -1.76 0.71
CA VAL A 29 6.88 -0.46 0.05
C VAL A 29 7.14 0.65 1.07
N VAL A 30 7.96 1.63 0.70
CA VAL A 30 8.16 2.89 1.42
C VAL A 30 7.92 4.05 0.48
N PHE A 31 7.16 5.05 0.91
CA PHE A 31 6.97 6.30 0.18
C PHE A 31 7.63 7.45 0.90
N VAL A 32 8.28 8.33 0.14
CA VAL A 32 8.91 9.56 0.64
C VAL A 32 8.25 10.74 -0.06
N ASP A 33 7.42 11.49 0.66
CA ASP A 33 6.86 12.75 0.19
C ASP A 33 7.69 13.90 0.76
N SER A 34 8.69 14.33 -0.02
CA SER A 34 9.61 15.41 0.35
C SER A 34 8.96 16.80 0.34
N THR A 35 7.78 16.93 -0.27
CA THR A 35 7.14 18.21 -0.60
C THR A 35 6.06 18.63 0.39
N ALA A 36 5.48 17.67 1.13
CA ALA A 36 4.40 17.96 2.06
C ALA A 36 4.88 18.72 3.30
N THR A 37 4.23 19.84 3.58
CA THR A 37 4.44 20.67 4.78
C THR A 37 3.52 20.31 5.95
N SER A 38 2.63 19.32 5.77
CA SER A 38 1.77 18.81 6.85
C SER A 38 1.37 17.36 6.60
N ALA A 39 1.05 16.61 7.66
CA ALA A 39 0.57 15.24 7.60
C ALA A 39 -0.65 15.10 6.67
N ARG A 40 -1.62 16.02 6.78
CA ARG A 40 -2.81 16.05 5.91
C ARG A 40 -2.46 16.25 4.44
N LEU A 41 -1.49 17.11 4.14
CA LEU A 41 -1.01 17.31 2.79
C LEU A 41 -0.33 16.04 2.25
N SER A 42 0.46 15.36 3.08
CA SER A 42 1.10 14.11 2.67
C SER A 42 0.11 12.99 2.39
N ALA A 43 -0.91 12.82 3.23
CA ALA A 43 -1.98 11.84 3.01
C ALA A 43 -2.74 12.10 1.71
N ARG A 44 -3.02 13.38 1.42
CA ARG A 44 -3.61 13.79 0.14
C ARG A 44 -2.69 13.46 -1.04
N ASN A 45 -1.40 13.75 -0.93
CA ASN A 45 -0.42 13.51 -1.99
C ASN A 45 -0.29 12.02 -2.29
N LEU A 46 -0.19 11.17 -1.26
CA LEU A 46 -0.20 9.70 -1.42
C LEU A 46 -1.44 9.24 -2.19
N ASN A 47 -2.63 9.65 -1.76
CA ASN A 47 -3.88 9.28 -2.43
C ASN A 47 -3.96 9.79 -3.89
N VAL A 48 -3.39 10.95 -4.20
CA VAL A 48 -3.28 11.46 -5.57
C VAL A 48 -2.36 10.58 -6.42
N TRP A 49 -1.19 10.20 -5.88
CA TRP A 49 -0.25 9.31 -6.56
C TRP A 49 -0.83 7.92 -6.80
N MET A 50 -1.49 7.35 -5.79
CA MET A 50 -2.20 6.08 -5.91
C MET A 50 -3.21 6.08 -7.05
N ARG A 51 -4.09 7.09 -7.10
CA ARG A 51 -5.06 7.22 -8.20
C ARG A 51 -4.37 7.43 -9.55
N ARG A 52 -3.30 8.22 -9.60
CA ARG A 52 -2.53 8.46 -10.84
C ARG A 52 -1.89 7.18 -11.37
N ALA A 53 -1.46 6.29 -10.48
CA ALA A 53 -0.92 4.97 -10.77
C ALA A 53 -1.99 3.89 -10.98
N ALA A 54 -3.28 4.25 -11.03
CA ALA A 54 -4.42 3.34 -11.11
C ALA A 54 -4.66 2.44 -9.88
N PHE A 55 -3.95 2.66 -8.77
CA PHE A 55 -4.14 2.01 -7.48
C PHE A 55 -5.15 2.78 -6.59
N GLY A 56 -6.32 3.13 -7.14
CA GLY A 56 -7.34 3.87 -6.39
C GLY A 56 -7.82 3.13 -5.14
N ALA A 57 -8.44 3.86 -4.21
CA ALA A 57 -9.15 3.22 -3.10
C ALA A 57 -10.41 2.52 -3.61
N TRP A 58 -10.61 1.28 -3.18
CA TRP A 58 -11.78 0.47 -3.55
C TRP A 58 -12.39 -0.24 -2.33
N PRO A 59 -13.73 -0.33 -2.26
CA PRO A 59 -14.42 -1.05 -1.20
C PRO A 59 -14.24 -2.58 -1.32
N PHE A 60 -14.85 -3.32 -0.38
CA PHE A 60 -14.82 -4.79 -0.30
C PHE A 60 -13.47 -5.39 0.10
N SER A 61 -12.80 -4.75 1.05
CA SER A 61 -11.54 -5.20 1.63
C SER A 61 -11.61 -5.28 3.14
N SER A 62 -10.82 -6.15 3.78
CA SER A 62 -10.59 -6.08 5.22
C SER A 62 -9.97 -4.73 5.61
N THR A 63 -10.24 -4.25 6.82
CA THR A 63 -9.77 -2.94 7.29
C THR A 63 -9.34 -2.98 8.75
N GLY A 64 -8.78 -1.87 9.25
CA GLY A 64 -8.31 -1.73 10.63
C GLY A 64 -6.84 -2.08 10.83
N TYR A 65 -6.11 -2.35 9.74
CA TYR A 65 -4.69 -2.65 9.81
C TYR A 65 -3.87 -1.45 10.25
N GLN A 66 -2.70 -1.76 10.78
CA GLN A 66 -1.78 -0.78 11.34
C GLN A 66 -0.35 -1.05 10.85
N GLY A 67 0.51 -0.03 10.98
CA GLY A 67 1.94 -0.15 10.77
C GLY A 67 2.69 0.71 11.79
N ILE A 68 3.92 0.32 12.10
CA ILE A 68 4.77 1.04 13.05
C ILE A 68 5.92 1.72 12.31
N ILE A 69 6.09 3.03 12.52
CA ILE A 69 7.25 3.81 12.08
C ILE A 69 7.84 4.49 13.31
N GLY A 70 9.13 4.23 13.59
CA GLY A 70 9.73 4.59 14.88
C GLY A 70 8.97 3.90 16.02
N ASP A 71 8.52 4.67 17.01
CA ASP A 71 7.72 4.18 18.14
C ASP A 71 6.22 4.51 18.00
N THR A 72 5.77 4.92 16.80
CA THR A 72 4.39 5.35 16.55
C THR A 72 3.63 4.35 15.69
N THR A 73 2.46 3.96 16.18
CA THR A 73 1.50 3.15 15.43
C THR A 73 0.58 4.03 14.59
N TYR A 74 0.47 3.72 13.31
CA TYR A 74 -0.37 4.42 12.35
C TYR A 74 -1.46 3.50 11.82
N SER A 75 -2.68 4.02 11.73
CA SER A 75 -3.78 3.35 11.01
C SER A 75 -3.55 3.37 9.49
N GLN A 76 -4.27 2.51 8.79
CA GLN A 76 -4.17 2.43 7.33
C GLN A 76 -4.70 3.65 6.57
N GLU A 77 -4.08 3.92 5.44
CA GLU A 77 -4.63 4.56 4.25
C GLU A 77 -4.83 3.47 3.16
N PRO A 78 -5.92 3.51 2.38
CA PRO A 78 -7.02 4.47 2.45
C PRO A 78 -7.87 4.30 3.72
N THR A 79 -8.48 5.39 4.19
CA THR A 79 -9.25 5.42 5.45
C THR A 79 -10.74 5.10 5.30
N GLY A 80 -11.25 4.86 4.09
CA GLY A 80 -12.66 4.56 3.89
C GLY A 80 -13.06 3.19 4.42
N ALA A 81 -14.35 3.00 4.64
CA ALA A 81 -14.88 1.76 5.20
C ALA A 81 -14.65 0.59 4.25
N ASN A 82 -13.96 -0.44 4.74
CA ASN A 82 -13.62 -1.65 3.97
C ASN A 82 -12.83 -1.35 2.69
N GLU A 83 -11.91 -0.37 2.74
CA GLU A 83 -11.10 0.02 1.59
C GLU A 83 -9.67 -0.50 1.65
N ALA A 84 -9.12 -0.74 0.45
CA ALA A 84 -7.70 -0.91 0.17
C ALA A 84 -7.37 -0.25 -1.17
N TYR A 85 -6.10 0.07 -1.41
CA TYR A 85 -5.62 0.46 -2.74
C TYR A 85 -5.60 -0.76 -3.64
N ARG A 86 -6.06 -0.66 -4.89
CA ARG A 86 -5.98 -1.77 -5.86
C ARG A 86 -5.95 -1.29 -7.32
N ASP A 87 -5.32 -2.08 -8.18
CA ASP A 87 -5.16 -1.79 -9.62
C ASP A 87 -6.26 -2.36 -10.53
N ALA A 88 -7.08 -3.28 -10.02
CA ALA A 88 -8.21 -3.88 -10.75
C ALA A 88 -9.40 -4.18 -9.83
N PHE A 89 -10.54 -4.55 -10.43
CA PHE A 89 -11.74 -4.92 -9.68
C PHE A 89 -11.49 -6.17 -8.83
N PHE A 90 -12.06 -6.24 -7.62
CA PHE A 90 -11.71 -7.28 -6.64
C PHE A 90 -11.96 -8.71 -7.14
N LEU A 91 -12.98 -8.95 -7.97
CA LEU A 91 -13.23 -10.28 -8.56
C LEU A 91 -12.26 -10.65 -9.70
N LEU A 92 -11.25 -9.83 -10.00
CA LEU A 92 -10.20 -10.10 -10.97
C LEU A 92 -8.86 -10.28 -10.24
N THR A 93 -7.88 -10.88 -10.93
CA THR A 93 -6.50 -10.82 -10.46
C THR A 93 -6.08 -9.37 -10.33
N ASN A 94 -5.62 -8.99 -9.14
CA ASN A 94 -5.31 -7.61 -8.80
C ASN A 94 -4.19 -7.54 -7.77
N SER A 95 -3.41 -6.47 -7.84
CA SER A 95 -2.50 -6.09 -6.78
C SER A 95 -3.22 -5.12 -5.87
N HIS A 96 -3.18 -5.37 -4.57
CA HIS A 96 -3.79 -4.48 -3.59
C HIS A 96 -2.88 -4.26 -2.39
N GLY A 97 -3.14 -3.20 -1.63
CA GLY A 97 -2.33 -2.89 -0.47
C GLY A 97 -2.82 -1.73 0.37
N ARG A 98 -2.07 -1.47 1.44
CA ARG A 98 -2.35 -0.46 2.47
C ARG A 98 -1.07 0.28 2.83
N ALA A 99 -1.20 1.56 3.11
CA ALA A 99 -0.11 2.39 3.60
C ALA A 99 -0.36 2.84 5.05
N PHE A 100 0.70 3.12 5.78
CA PHE A 100 0.69 3.52 7.19
C PHE A 100 1.61 4.72 7.36
N GLY A 101 1.13 5.75 8.03
CA GLY A 101 1.81 7.04 8.16
C GLY A 101 0.80 8.19 8.28
N PRO A 102 1.21 9.44 7.98
CA PRO A 102 2.56 9.87 7.62
C PRO A 102 3.45 10.08 8.87
N TYR A 103 4.69 9.61 8.80
CA TYR A 103 5.72 9.88 9.80
C TYR A 103 6.62 11.04 9.35
N PRO A 104 6.91 12.06 10.19
CA PRO A 104 7.84 13.14 9.81
C PRO A 104 9.18 12.57 9.36
N ASN A 105 9.66 12.99 8.18
CA ASN A 105 10.90 12.46 7.63
C ASN A 105 12.09 12.80 8.57
N PRO A 106 12.78 11.81 9.15
CA PRO A 106 13.89 12.08 10.08
C PRO A 106 15.13 12.64 9.36
N SER A 107 15.22 12.46 8.04
CA SER A 107 16.40 12.80 7.24
C SER A 107 16.23 14.08 6.42
N GLY A 108 15.13 14.83 6.59
CA GLY A 108 14.87 16.02 5.79
C GLY A 108 13.43 16.52 5.86
N PRO A 109 13.00 17.37 4.92
CA PRO A 109 11.62 17.83 4.86
C PRO A 109 10.66 16.69 4.51
N GLY A 110 9.39 16.92 4.82
CA GLY A 110 8.32 16.05 4.37
C GLY A 110 8.01 14.88 5.30
N TYR A 111 7.48 13.82 4.70
CA TYR A 111 6.94 12.68 5.42
C TYR A 111 7.28 11.36 4.73
N VAL A 112 7.34 10.30 5.53
CA VAL A 112 7.55 8.92 5.11
C VAL A 112 6.30 8.11 5.42
N TRP A 113 6.00 7.17 4.53
CA TRP A 113 4.98 6.15 4.69
C TRP A 113 5.61 4.79 4.49
N ILE A 114 5.07 3.78 5.15
CA ILE A 114 5.36 2.38 4.88
C ILE A 114 4.09 1.71 4.36
N GLY A 115 4.19 0.59 3.66
CA GLY A 115 3.01 -0.20 3.36
C GLY A 115 3.29 -1.59 2.85
N ALA A 116 2.20 -2.35 2.74
CA ALA A 116 2.19 -3.76 2.39
C ALA A 116 1.27 -3.97 1.18
N TRP A 117 1.81 -4.61 0.15
CA TRP A 117 1.13 -4.95 -1.10
C TRP A 117 1.21 -6.44 -1.37
N SER A 118 0.10 -7.03 -1.77
CA SER A 118 0.03 -8.42 -2.22
C SER A 118 -0.81 -8.53 -3.49
N LYS A 119 -0.41 -9.47 -4.35
CA LYS A 119 -1.13 -9.85 -5.55
C LYS A 119 -2.05 -10.99 -5.19
N GLU A 120 -3.30 -10.86 -5.60
CA GLU A 120 -4.34 -11.83 -5.35
C GLU A 120 -4.91 -12.33 -6.66
N ASN A 121 -5.32 -13.59 -6.67
CA ASN A 121 -6.14 -14.16 -7.74
C ASN A 121 -7.54 -14.49 -7.21
N LEU A 122 -8.50 -14.64 -8.14
CA LEU A 122 -9.81 -15.17 -7.80
C LEU A 122 -9.70 -16.70 -7.61
N ASP A 123 -9.93 -17.16 -6.40
CA ASP A 123 -10.19 -18.58 -6.14
C ASP A 123 -11.65 -18.87 -6.49
N ILE A 124 -11.86 -19.36 -7.71
CA ILE A 124 -13.19 -19.69 -8.27
C ILE A 124 -13.89 -20.77 -7.43
N ALA A 125 -13.15 -21.72 -6.84
CA ALA A 125 -13.75 -22.84 -6.12
C ALA A 125 -14.38 -22.40 -4.81
N ASN A 126 -13.78 -21.41 -4.15
CA ASN A 126 -14.25 -20.89 -2.86
C ASN A 126 -14.88 -19.49 -2.95
N LEU A 127 -14.96 -18.92 -4.17
CA LEU A 127 -15.41 -17.54 -4.44
C LEU A 127 -14.73 -16.53 -3.49
N THR A 128 -13.44 -16.75 -3.25
CA THR A 128 -12.59 -15.93 -2.37
C THR A 128 -11.33 -15.51 -3.11
N HIS A 129 -10.42 -14.83 -2.43
CA HIS A 129 -9.10 -14.51 -2.95
C HIS A 129 -8.09 -15.59 -2.55
N GLY A 130 -7.15 -15.89 -3.44
CA GLY A 130 -5.92 -16.60 -3.12
C GLY A 130 -4.71 -15.66 -3.18
N HIS A 131 -3.74 -15.87 -2.29
CA HIS A 131 -2.46 -15.17 -2.39
C HIS A 131 -1.66 -15.68 -3.59
N GLU A 132 -1.18 -14.76 -4.42
CA GLU A 132 -0.32 -15.06 -5.56
C GLU A 132 1.14 -14.66 -5.28
N SER A 133 1.40 -13.38 -4.98
CA SER A 133 2.77 -12.87 -4.82
C SER A 133 2.84 -11.52 -4.10
N PHE A 134 3.79 -11.36 -3.18
CA PHE A 134 4.14 -10.05 -2.62
C PHE A 134 5.07 -9.25 -3.55
N ASN A 135 6.03 -9.90 -4.21
CA ASN A 135 7.02 -9.19 -5.04
C ASN A 135 6.40 -8.65 -6.32
N GLU A 136 5.51 -9.40 -6.98
CA GLU A 136 4.84 -8.94 -8.19
C GLU A 136 3.95 -7.72 -7.92
N ALA A 137 3.23 -7.69 -6.79
CA ALA A 137 2.42 -6.54 -6.42
C ALA A 137 3.27 -5.29 -6.11
N ARG A 138 4.40 -5.47 -5.40
CA ARG A 138 5.38 -4.41 -5.17
C ARG A 138 5.90 -3.84 -6.48
N ASP A 139 6.31 -4.71 -7.40
CA ASP A 139 6.94 -4.33 -8.65
C ASP A 139 5.93 -3.73 -9.66
N ALA A 140 4.68 -4.19 -9.62
CA ALA A 140 3.56 -3.58 -10.34
C ALA A 140 3.31 -2.15 -9.87
N LEU A 141 3.27 -1.92 -8.54
CA LEU A 141 3.12 -0.58 -7.98
C LEU A 141 4.29 0.33 -8.34
N LEU A 142 5.53 -0.17 -8.20
CA LEU A 142 6.75 0.54 -8.59
C LEU A 142 6.67 1.01 -10.05
N THR A 143 6.40 0.07 -10.96
CA THR A 143 6.29 0.35 -12.40
C THR A 143 5.21 1.40 -12.66
N ALA A 144 4.01 1.20 -12.11
CA ALA A 144 2.88 2.10 -12.30
C ALA A 144 3.13 3.51 -11.76
N MET A 145 3.84 3.66 -10.64
CA MET A 145 4.17 4.97 -10.08
C MET A 145 5.30 5.67 -10.87
N VAL A 146 6.35 4.94 -11.25
CA VAL A 146 7.47 5.48 -12.04
C VAL A 146 7.00 5.92 -13.43
N ASP A 147 6.13 5.17 -14.08
CA ASP A 147 5.48 5.56 -15.34
C ASP A 147 4.68 6.87 -15.23
N LYS A 148 4.33 7.27 -14.01
CA LYS A 148 3.63 8.52 -13.71
C LYS A 148 4.56 9.60 -13.17
N GLY A 149 5.86 9.34 -13.10
CA GLY A 149 6.89 10.29 -12.72
C GLY A 149 7.28 10.27 -11.25
N ALA A 150 6.92 9.23 -10.49
CA ALA A 150 7.53 9.00 -9.18
C ALA A 150 9.00 8.59 -9.36
N THR A 151 9.83 8.86 -8.36
CA THR A 151 11.26 8.52 -8.41
C THR A 151 11.50 7.19 -7.72
N ASN A 152 12.13 6.23 -8.40
CA ASN A 152 12.64 5.03 -7.73
C ASN A 152 13.92 5.39 -6.98
N LEU A 153 13.87 5.34 -5.64
CA LEU A 153 14.98 5.65 -4.74
C LEU A 153 15.77 4.40 -4.32
N GLY A 154 15.44 3.23 -4.87
CA GLY A 154 16.10 1.96 -4.59
C GLY A 154 15.30 1.07 -3.64
N TYR A 155 16.02 0.21 -2.92
CA TYR A 155 15.45 -0.78 -2.03
C TYR A 155 16.07 -0.65 -0.63
N ILE A 156 15.30 -1.01 0.39
CA ILE A 156 15.77 -1.16 1.77
C ILE A 156 15.41 -2.55 2.28
N ASP A 157 16.33 -3.15 3.04
CA ASP A 157 16.10 -4.42 3.73
C ASP A 157 15.19 -4.19 4.95
N MET A 158 14.08 -4.91 4.99
CA MET A 158 13.08 -4.84 6.07
C MET A 158 13.25 -5.96 7.09
N ALA A 159 14.17 -6.90 6.87
CA ALA A 159 14.43 -8.06 7.72
C ALA A 159 13.14 -8.83 8.08
N ASN A 160 12.21 -8.94 7.13
CA ASN A 160 10.87 -9.50 7.32
C ASN A 160 10.63 -10.76 6.48
N THR A 161 11.68 -11.53 6.16
CA THR A 161 11.56 -12.83 5.49
C THR A 161 11.51 -13.96 6.51
N TYR A 162 10.48 -14.81 6.43
CA TYR A 162 10.28 -15.96 7.29
C TYR A 162 9.98 -17.21 6.46
N ASN A 163 10.61 -18.33 6.82
CA ASN A 163 10.27 -19.65 6.29
C ASN A 163 10.58 -20.70 7.35
N THR A 164 9.63 -20.88 8.27
CA THR A 164 9.71 -21.84 9.39
C THR A 164 8.77 -23.01 9.16
N ALA A 165 8.57 -23.89 10.15
CA ALA A 165 7.57 -24.95 10.05
C ALA A 165 6.15 -24.37 9.98
N ASP A 166 5.88 -23.30 10.73
CA ASP A 166 4.53 -22.77 10.93
C ASP A 166 4.25 -21.50 10.14
N TYR A 167 5.29 -20.72 9.82
CA TYR A 167 5.18 -19.39 9.19
C TYR A 167 5.94 -19.28 7.88
N SER A 168 5.39 -18.52 6.95
CA SER A 168 5.99 -18.15 5.68
C SER A 168 5.73 -16.68 5.36
N THR A 169 6.64 -16.02 4.65
CA THR A 169 6.40 -14.73 3.98
C THR A 169 6.26 -14.90 2.48
N GLY A 170 5.88 -16.10 2.03
CA GLY A 170 5.65 -16.42 0.64
C GLY A 170 6.90 -16.24 -0.20
N ASP A 171 6.76 -15.50 -1.30
CA ASP A 171 7.84 -15.14 -2.22
C ASP A 171 8.60 -13.87 -1.78
N SER A 172 8.21 -13.20 -0.69
CA SER A 172 8.86 -11.95 -0.26
C SER A 172 10.37 -12.11 -0.07
N ASP A 173 11.12 -11.25 -0.75
CA ASP A 173 12.60 -11.19 -0.69
C ASP A 173 13.14 -10.38 0.50
N GLY A 174 12.26 -9.90 1.39
CA GLY A 174 12.63 -9.09 2.54
C GLY A 174 12.85 -7.60 2.23
N MET A 175 12.72 -7.20 0.96
CA MET A 175 13.03 -5.85 0.52
C MET A 175 11.76 -5.00 0.35
N ALA A 176 11.83 -3.75 0.82
CA ALA A 176 10.88 -2.73 0.42
C ALA A 176 11.47 -1.82 -0.66
N ILE A 177 10.70 -1.56 -1.72
CA ILE A 177 11.02 -0.48 -2.67
C ILE A 177 10.85 0.88 -1.97
N VAL A 178 11.60 1.89 -2.40
CA VAL A 178 11.48 3.25 -1.90
C VAL A 178 11.08 4.18 -3.05
N LEU A 179 9.91 4.83 -2.93
CA LEU A 179 9.33 5.71 -3.95
C LEU A 179 9.30 7.16 -3.48
N GLY A 180 9.97 8.05 -4.21
CA GLY A 180 9.86 9.50 -4.05
C GLY A 180 8.60 10.03 -4.71
N LEU A 181 7.76 10.71 -3.94
CA LEU A 181 6.46 11.26 -4.34
C LEU A 181 6.54 12.76 -4.63
N ASP A 182 7.49 13.17 -5.46
CA ASP A 182 7.71 14.59 -5.76
C ASP A 182 6.57 15.12 -6.65
N LEU A 183 5.60 15.79 -6.05
CA LEU A 183 4.66 16.59 -6.82
C LEU A 183 5.33 17.91 -7.18
N PRO A 184 5.26 18.37 -8.45
CA PRO A 184 5.73 19.70 -8.79
C PRO A 184 5.07 20.73 -7.87
N ILE A 185 5.88 21.58 -7.25
CA ILE A 185 5.42 22.73 -6.47
C ILE A 185 4.47 23.53 -7.36
N GLY A 186 3.17 23.58 -7.01
CA GLY A 186 2.17 24.33 -7.76
C GLY A 186 0.98 23.54 -8.33
N VAL A 187 0.89 22.22 -8.16
CA VAL A 187 -0.37 21.49 -8.48
C VAL A 187 -1.39 21.63 -7.34
N SER A 188 -1.74 22.86 -6.99
CA SER A 188 -3.07 23.17 -6.49
C SER A 188 -3.98 23.33 -7.71
N ARG A 189 -4.38 22.23 -8.35
CA ARG A 189 -5.57 22.31 -9.20
C ARG A 189 -6.78 22.22 -8.28
N PRO A 190 -7.56 23.31 -8.10
CA PRO A 190 -8.83 23.18 -7.41
C PRO A 190 -9.66 22.14 -8.16
N TYR A 191 -10.32 21.30 -7.37
CA TYR A 191 -11.38 20.41 -7.82
C TYR A 191 -12.36 21.23 -8.67
N ARG A 192 -12.32 21.08 -10.00
CA ARG A 192 -13.42 21.53 -10.84
C ARG A 192 -14.53 20.51 -10.62
N SER A 193 -15.54 20.89 -9.84
CA SER A 193 -16.85 20.28 -9.95
C SER A 193 -17.23 20.19 -11.43
N ALA A 194 -17.73 19.03 -11.85
CA ALA A 194 -18.26 18.84 -13.19
C ALA A 194 -19.18 20.01 -13.57
N PRO A 195 -19.16 20.48 -14.84
CA PRO A 195 -20.13 21.47 -15.27
C PRO A 195 -21.54 20.90 -15.11
N PRO A 196 -22.54 21.71 -14.69
CA PRO A 196 -23.91 21.25 -14.61
C PRO A 196 -24.33 20.77 -16.00
N GLN A 197 -24.90 19.57 -16.06
CA GLN A 197 -25.59 19.10 -17.24
C GLN A 197 -26.73 20.08 -17.52
N THR A 198 -26.61 20.87 -18.58
CA THR A 198 -27.74 21.61 -19.12
C THR A 198 -28.66 20.60 -19.79
N ALA A 199 -29.84 20.42 -19.21
CA ALA A 199 -30.95 19.77 -19.88
C ALA A 199 -31.33 20.56 -21.14
N ALA A 200 -31.45 19.86 -22.26
CA ALA A 200 -32.22 20.25 -23.43
C ALA A 200 -33.22 19.14 -23.70
#